data_AF-A0A9X4ESW9-F1
#
_entry.id   AF-A0A9X4ESW9-F1
#
_cell.length_a   1.000
_cell.length_b   1.000
_cell.length_c   1.000
_cell.angle_alpha   90.00
_cell.angle_beta   90.00
_cell.angle_gamma   90.00
#
_symmetry.space_group_name_H-M   'P 1'
#
loop_
_entity.id
_entity.type
_entity.pdbx_description
1 polymer ?
#
loop_
_entity_poly.entity_id
_entity_poly.type
_entity_poly.pdbx_seq_one_letter_code
_entity_poly.pdbx_strand_id
1 'polypeptide(L)'
;MPTPCYISIDGETQGLITAGALSTDSIGDAFVEGHEDQMLVQQFDHVVTVPTDPQSGQPSGQRVHKPFKFTVALNKAVPLLYNALASGEKMKSVELKWYRTSIEGKQ
;
A
#
# COMPACT_ATOMS: atom_id res chain seq x y z
N MET A 1 2.76 -12.81 14.73
CA MET A 1 2.90 -12.01 13.50
C MET A 1 2.14 -10.70 13.70
N PRO A 2 2.64 -9.55 13.22
CA PRO A 2 1.84 -8.33 13.17
C PRO A 2 0.59 -8.57 12.30
N THR A 3 -0.50 -7.87 12.62
CA THR A 3 -1.75 -7.92 11.84
C THR A 3 -1.51 -7.36 10.44
N PRO A 4 -1.95 -8.07 9.38
CA PRO A 4 -1.84 -7.57 8.01
C PRO A 4 -2.58 -6.25 7.82
N CYS A 5 -2.13 -5.47 6.84
CA CYS A 5 -2.81 -4.26 6.41
C CYS A 5 -3.52 -4.52 5.08
N TYR A 6 -4.47 -3.67 4.72
CA TYR A 6 -5.12 -3.71 3.42
C TYR A 6 -4.87 -2.42 2.66
N ILE A 7 -4.59 -2.53 1.37
CA ILE A 7 -4.35 -1.38 0.51
C ILE A 7 -5.32 -1.35 -0.67
N SER A 8 -5.92 -0.19 -0.92
CA SER A 8 -6.74 0.08 -2.11
C SER A 8 -6.02 1.09 -3.01
N ILE A 9 -5.98 0.84 -4.31
CA ILE A 9 -5.26 1.68 -5.27
C ILE A 9 -6.18 2.02 -6.44
N ASP A 10 -6.36 3.31 -6.69
CA ASP A 10 -7.11 3.85 -7.83
C ASP A 10 -6.17 4.58 -8.78
N GLY A 11 -6.08 4.08 -10.01
CA GLY A 11 -5.28 4.62 -11.10
C GLY A 11 -6.01 5.72 -11.87
N GLU A 12 -5.25 6.61 -12.52
CA GLU A 12 -5.83 7.67 -13.34
C GLU A 12 -6.60 7.11 -14.55
N THR A 13 -6.03 6.12 -15.22
CA THR A 13 -6.55 5.50 -16.45
C THR A 13 -7.12 4.11 -16.24
N GLN A 14 -6.55 3.31 -15.33
CA GLN A 14 -6.99 1.93 -15.06
C GLN A 14 -8.18 1.85 -14.09
N GLY A 15 -8.56 2.94 -13.43
CA GLY A 15 -9.59 2.94 -12.38
C GLY A 15 -9.13 2.17 -11.14
N LEU A 16 -10.04 1.49 -10.45
CA LEU A 16 -9.72 0.73 -9.24
C LEU A 16 -8.85 -0.49 -9.57
N ILE A 17 -7.52 -0.32 -9.48
CA ILE A 17 -6.51 -1.34 -9.80
C ILE A 17 -6.65 -2.57 -8.90
N THR A 18 -7.03 -2.37 -7.64
CA THR A 18 -7.16 -3.45 -6.65
C THR A 18 -8.52 -4.16 -6.69
N ALA A 19 -9.39 -3.84 -7.66
CA ALA A 19 -10.70 -4.45 -7.76
C ALA A 19 -10.62 -5.98 -7.95
N GLY A 20 -11.18 -6.72 -6.99
CA GLY A 20 -11.10 -8.19 -6.93
C GLY A 20 -9.69 -8.75 -6.69
N ALA A 21 -8.74 -7.96 -6.18
CA ALA A 21 -7.38 -8.43 -5.91
C ALA A 21 -7.29 -9.42 -4.73
N LEU A 22 -8.31 -9.47 -3.88
CA LEU A 22 -8.46 -10.40 -2.76
C LEU A 22 -9.64 -11.36 -2.98
N SER A 23 -9.76 -11.88 -4.19
CA SER A 23 -10.75 -12.90 -4.56
C SER A 23 -10.13 -14.29 -4.66
N THR A 24 -10.98 -15.33 -4.70
CA THR A 24 -10.57 -16.72 -4.95
C THR A 24 -9.74 -16.87 -6.22
N ASP A 25 -10.10 -16.14 -7.28
CA ASP A 25 -9.41 -16.20 -8.57
C ASP A 25 -8.03 -15.54 -8.51
N SER A 26 -7.81 -14.68 -7.52
CA SER A 26 -6.59 -13.89 -7.37
C SER A 26 -5.56 -14.55 -6.46
N ILE A 27 -5.99 -15.04 -5.28
CA ILE A 27 -5.10 -15.58 -4.24
C ILE A 27 -5.54 -16.94 -3.67
N GLY A 28 -6.50 -17.61 -4.32
CA GLY A 28 -7.01 -18.90 -3.89
C GLY A 28 -7.70 -18.84 -2.54
N ASP A 29 -7.44 -19.83 -1.69
CA ASP A 29 -8.07 -20.00 -0.37
C ASP A 29 -7.65 -18.93 0.66
N ALA A 30 -6.66 -18.10 0.35
CA ALA A 30 -6.19 -17.04 1.24
C ALA A 30 -7.05 -15.76 1.18
N PHE A 31 -8.20 -15.81 0.51
CA PHE A 31 -9.11 -14.67 0.38
C PHE A 31 -9.81 -14.33 1.70
N VAL A 32 -10.22 -13.07 1.83
CA VAL A 32 -10.90 -12.54 3.02
C VAL A 32 -12.15 -11.79 2.56
N GLU A 33 -13.31 -12.26 2.99
CA GLU A 33 -14.60 -11.60 2.71
C GLU A 33 -14.62 -10.18 3.30
N GLY A 34 -15.19 -9.23 2.55
CA GLY A 34 -15.24 -7.81 2.89
C GLY A 34 -14.00 -6.99 2.50
N HIS A 35 -12.98 -7.63 1.94
CA HIS A 35 -11.73 -7.00 1.47
C HIS A 35 -11.41 -7.30 0.00
N GLU A 36 -12.41 -7.68 -0.80
CA GLU A 36 -12.28 -8.18 -2.16
C GLU A 36 -11.55 -7.21 -3.09
N ASP A 37 -11.79 -5.90 -2.90
CA ASP A 37 -11.24 -4.81 -3.71
C ASP A 37 -9.93 -4.21 -3.16
N GLN A 38 -9.28 -4.93 -2.25
CA GLN A 38 -8.04 -4.51 -1.61
C GLN A 38 -6.94 -5.55 -1.83
N MET A 39 -5.70 -5.21 -1.52
CA MET A 39 -4.61 -6.20 -1.44
C MET A 39 -4.17 -6.40 0.00
N LEU A 40 -3.80 -7.64 0.33
CA LEU A 40 -3.24 -8.00 1.63
C LEU A 40 -1.75 -7.61 1.68
N VAL A 41 -1.42 -6.64 2.52
CA VAL A 41 -0.06 -6.12 2.73
C VAL A 41 0.60 -6.83 3.91
N GLN A 42 1.76 -7.44 3.65
CA GLN A 42 2.53 -8.22 4.63
C GLN A 42 3.67 -7.43 5.28
N GLN A 43 4.25 -6.47 4.56
CA GLN A 43 5.36 -5.65 5.04
C GLN A 43 5.15 -4.21 4.60
N PHE A 44 5.62 -3.28 5.42
CA PHE A 44 5.58 -1.85 5.16
C PHE A 44 6.89 -1.17 5.57
N ASP A 45 7.39 -0.26 4.74
CA ASP A 45 8.53 0.63 5.01
C ASP A 45 8.29 2.01 4.38
N HIS A 46 8.47 3.08 5.16
CA HIS A 46 8.36 4.45 4.68
C HIS A 46 9.21 5.38 5.53
N VAL A 47 10.00 6.22 4.86
CA VAL A 47 10.95 7.13 5.50
C VAL A 47 10.67 8.57 5.08
N VAL A 48 10.62 9.47 6.05
CA VAL A 48 10.55 10.90 5.82
C VAL A 48 11.72 11.56 6.54
N THR A 49 12.56 12.25 5.79
CA THR A 49 13.78 12.89 6.32
C THR A 49 13.68 14.40 6.23
N VAL A 50 14.24 15.10 7.20
CA VAL A 50 14.45 16.56 7.14
C VAL A 50 15.96 16.80 7.08
N PRO A 51 16.48 17.49 6.04
CA PRO A 51 17.89 17.84 5.99
C PRO A 51 18.28 18.71 7.20
N THR A 52 19.39 18.39 7.84
CA THR A 52 19.93 19.14 8.99
C THR A 52 21.33 19.67 8.66
N ASP A 53 21.66 20.84 9.21
CA ASP A 53 23.00 21.43 9.12
C ASP A 53 23.98 20.65 10.04
N PRO A 54 25.12 20.14 9.55
CA PRO A 54 26.06 19.35 10.34
C PRO A 54 26.66 20.07 11.55
N GLN A 55 26.79 21.39 11.53
CA GLN A 55 27.42 22.13 12.63
C GLN A 55 26.43 22.52 13.73
N SER A 56 25.20 22.86 13.37
CA SER A 56 24.18 23.33 14.33
C SER A 56 23.12 22.29 14.69
N GLY A 57 22.96 21.24 13.88
CA GLY A 57 21.87 20.26 13.99
C GLY A 57 20.49 20.81 13.62
N GLN A 58 20.40 22.08 13.18
CA GLN A 58 19.12 22.71 12.86
C GLN A 58 18.59 22.26 11.49
N PRO A 59 17.25 22.21 11.30
CA PRO A 59 16.65 21.94 9.99
C PRO A 59 17.11 22.97 8.95
N SER A 60 17.78 22.51 7.90
CA SER A 60 18.36 23.36 6.85
C SER A 60 17.58 23.33 5.55
N GLY A 61 16.54 22.48 5.45
CA GLY A 61 15.74 22.32 4.24
C GLY A 61 14.34 21.79 4.50
N GLN A 62 13.55 21.70 3.43
CA GLN A 62 12.21 21.12 3.50
C GLN A 62 12.26 19.59 3.68
N ARG A 63 11.20 19.02 4.26
CA ARG A 63 11.03 17.56 4.36
C ARG A 63 11.13 16.90 2.98
N VAL A 64 11.78 15.74 2.95
CA VAL A 64 11.94 14.88 1.78
C VAL A 64 11.26 13.55 2.08
N HIS A 65 10.22 13.23 1.31
CA HIS A 65 9.56 11.93 1.36
C HIS A 65 10.37 10.92 0.54
N LYS A 66 10.78 9.82 1.18
CA LYS A 66 11.28 8.65 0.46
C LYS A 66 10.08 7.78 0.02
N PRO A 67 10.29 6.84 -0.91
CA PRO A 67 9.18 6.04 -1.43
C PRO A 67 8.45 5.26 -0.34
N PHE A 68 7.14 5.11 -0.54
CA PHE A 68 6.29 4.21 0.22
C PHE A 68 6.52 2.79 -0.32
N LYS A 69 6.94 1.86 0.54
CA LYS A 69 7.21 0.48 0.16
C LYS A 69 6.28 -0.44 0.91
N PHE A 70 5.62 -1.32 0.17
CA PHE A 70 4.76 -2.36 0.72
C PHE A 70 4.98 -3.67 -0.04
N THR A 71 4.78 -4.79 0.65
CA THR A 71 4.94 -6.13 0.06
C THR A 71 3.60 -6.84 0.05
N VAL A 72 3.24 -7.39 -1.11
CA VAL A 72 2.05 -8.23 -1.34
C VAL A 72 2.49 -9.52 -2.03
N ALA A 73 1.66 -10.56 -1.93
CA ALA A 73 1.81 -11.75 -2.76
C ALA A 73 1.46 -11.43 -4.24
N LEU A 74 1.86 -12.32 -5.15
CA LEU A 74 1.38 -12.24 -6.54
C LEU A 74 -0.15 -12.40 -6.56
N ASN A 75 -0.83 -11.43 -7.16
CA ASN A 75 -2.29 -11.37 -7.22
C ASN A 75 -2.72 -10.66 -8.53
N LYS A 76 -4.03 -10.58 -8.77
CA LYS A 76 -4.63 -9.97 -9.97
C LYS A 76 -4.16 -8.54 -10.25
N ALA A 77 -3.84 -7.75 -9.22
CA ALA A 77 -3.44 -6.35 -9.39
C ALA A 77 -1.97 -6.18 -9.82
N VAL A 78 -1.11 -7.20 -9.67
CA VAL A 78 0.33 -7.07 -9.98
C VAL A 78 0.60 -6.70 -11.44
N PRO A 79 -0.01 -7.34 -12.47
CA PRO A 79 0.17 -6.92 -13.86
C PRO A 79 -0.28 -5.48 -14.14
N LEU A 80 -1.35 -5.03 -13.47
CA LEU A 80 -1.87 -3.66 -13.60
C LEU A 80 -0.92 -2.64 -12.99
N LEU A 81 -0.29 -2.98 -11.85
CA LEU A 81 0.77 -2.17 -11.23
C LEU A 81 2.01 -2.07 -12.13
N TYR A 82 2.36 -3.14 -12.86
CA TYR A 82 3.45 -3.10 -13.84
C TYR A 82 3.13 -2.19 -15.03
N ASN A 83 1.88 -2.19 -15.52
CA ASN A 83 1.47 -1.24 -16.56
C ASN A 83 1.60 0.20 -16.09
N ALA A 84 1.17 0.48 -14.85
CA ALA A 84 1.30 1.81 -14.27
C ALA A 84 2.77 2.22 -14.09
N LEU A 85 3.62 1.29 -13.64
CA LEU A 85 5.06 1.50 -13.50
C LEU A 85 5.73 1.81 -14.85
N ALA A 86 5.44 1.02 -15.88
CA ALA A 86 6.06 1.15 -17.20
C ALA A 86 5.60 2.39 -17.96
N SER A 87 4.35 2.81 -17.76
CA SER A 87 3.77 3.99 -18.42
C SER A 87 3.96 5.30 -17.63
N GLY A 88 4.33 5.22 -16.35
CA GLY A 88 4.35 6.38 -15.46
C GLY A 88 2.96 6.89 -15.12
N GLU A 89 1.95 6.01 -15.13
CA GLU A 89 0.59 6.36 -14.73
C GLU A 89 0.54 6.85 -13.28
N LYS A 90 -0.17 7.96 -13.05
CA LYS A 90 -0.37 8.49 -11.71
C LYS A 90 -1.50 7.73 -11.01
N MET A 91 -1.34 7.57 -9.70
CA MET A 91 -2.40 7.05 -8.83
C MET A 91 -3.24 8.23 -8.32
N LYS A 92 -4.56 8.15 -8.49
CA LYS A 92 -5.52 9.09 -7.89
C LYS A 92 -5.54 8.95 -6.38
N SER A 93 -5.57 7.71 -5.90
CA SER A 93 -5.53 7.42 -4.47
C SER A 93 -4.82 6.11 -4.17
N VAL A 94 -4.15 6.09 -3.01
CA VAL A 94 -3.55 4.92 -2.40
C VAL A 94 -3.93 4.95 -0.92
N GLU A 95 -4.87 4.10 -0.52
CA GLU A 95 -5.41 4.06 0.84
C GLU A 95 -4.88 2.81 1.56
N LEU A 96 -3.98 2.98 2.53
CA LEU A 96 -3.50 1.92 3.41
C LEU A 96 -4.27 1.93 4.73
N LYS A 97 -4.94 0.81 5.04
CA LYS A 97 -5.71 0.61 6.28
C LYS A 97 -4.96 -0.34 7.20
N TRP A 98 -4.63 0.17 8.38
CA TRP A 98 -3.97 -0.57 9.45
C TRP A 98 -5.02 -1.18 10.38
N TYR A 99 -4.95 -2.48 10.59
CA TYR A 99 -5.90 -3.21 11.41
C TYR A 99 -5.26 -3.67 12.73
N ARG A 100 -6.06 -3.70 13.79
CA ARG A 100 -5.74 -4.33 15.08
C ARG A 100 -7.03 -4.84 15.70
N THR A 101 -6.95 -5.92 16.48
CA THR A 101 -8.10 -6.42 17.24
C THR A 101 -8.50 -5.40 18.30
N SER A 102 -9.78 -5.05 18.34
CA SER A 102 -10.37 -4.17 19.36
C SER A 102 -10.55 -4.89 20.69
N ILE A 103 -10.93 -4.15 21.74
CA ILE A 103 -11.22 -4.72 23.07
C ILE A 103 -12.41 -5.69 23.00
N GLU A 104 -13.36 -5.44 22.11
CA GLU A 104 -14.54 -6.26 21.83
C GLU A 104 -14.21 -7.52 21.00
N GLY A 105 -12.94 -7.73 20.63
CA GLY A 105 -12.50 -8.89 19.85
C GLY A 105 -12.81 -8.80 18.35
N LYS A 106 -13.18 -7.61 17.86
CA LYS A 106 -13.46 -7.39 16.43
C LYS A 106 -12.23 -6.81 15.72
N GLN A 107 -12.03 -7.22 14.48
CA GLN A 107 -11.00 -6.69 13.59
C GLN A 107 -11.68 -5.92 12.46
#